data_AF-A0A225WMR8-F1
#
_entry.id   AF-A0A225WMR8-F1
#
_cell.length_a   1.000
_cell.length_b   1.000
_cell.length_c   1.000
_cell.angle_alpha   90.00
_cell.angle_beta   90.00
_cell.angle_gamma   90.00
#
_symmetry.space_group_name_H-M   'P 1'
#
loop_
_entity.id
_entity.type
_entity.pdbx_description
1 polymer ?
#
loop_
_entity_poly.entity_id
_entity_poly.type
_entity_poly.pdbx_seq_one_letter_code
_entity_poly.pdbx_strand_id
1 'polypeptide(L)'
;MSTMEDYIIEAIPQPMSVPDRTDSDDSIMAGKHGPAATAFDEEEHLEVNHSEQDWAAFEDRFKETNIMVVFSIDEPTISVPDQGYWGLQELATGIVTVCSSKGVAFDSNGLIPGDTRMTALLGRPRSNDRALWIFLRQGYMKVHGVTVWVSPDFTGRKQSNLDLIELEYSNPNYVSAPDLHAVLRGWGAMEPLVVSHGRSRLRYGKWPAIACIATAVADPSNGEFRFAFRLCFECPSTAATVYQSGYQYQDGCWKDNEIDTSAERRMERGQTENGTTLRR
;
A
#
# COMPACT_ATOMS: atom_id res chain seq x y z
N MET A 1 -31.22 12.46 7.56
CA MET A 1 -30.23 12.96 6.59
C MET A 1 -29.08 13.54 7.39
N SER A 2 -28.03 12.75 7.59
CA SER A 2 -26.83 13.11 8.32
C SER A 2 -25.67 12.33 7.71
N THR A 3 -24.55 13.02 7.55
CA THR A 3 -23.34 12.69 6.81
C THR A 3 -22.53 11.60 7.50
N MET A 4 -22.07 10.61 6.74
CA MET A 4 -21.18 9.55 7.21
C MET A 4 -19.75 10.12 7.16
N GLU A 5 -19.21 10.41 8.33
CA GLU A 5 -17.85 10.92 8.53
C GLU A 5 -16.82 9.81 8.25
N ASP A 6 -15.70 10.22 7.65
CA ASP A 6 -14.53 9.43 7.34
C ASP A 6 -13.95 8.79 8.62
N TYR A 7 -13.85 7.46 8.66
CA TYR A 7 -13.15 6.76 9.74
C TYR A 7 -11.66 6.64 9.40
N ILE A 8 -10.87 7.54 9.96
CA ILE A 8 -9.41 7.45 10.04
C ILE A 8 -9.05 6.47 11.17
N ILE A 9 -8.21 5.48 10.88
CA ILE A 9 -7.64 4.59 11.90
C ILE A 9 -6.48 5.34 12.57
N GLU A 10 -6.77 6.05 13.66
CA GLU A 10 -5.75 6.67 14.52
C GLU A 10 -5.28 5.68 15.60
N ALA A 11 -4.00 5.32 15.59
CA ALA A 11 -3.34 4.67 16.70
C ALA A 11 -2.66 5.74 17.58
N ILE A 12 -3.15 5.90 18.81
CA ILE A 12 -2.58 6.76 19.85
C ILE A 12 -1.60 5.93 20.71
N PRO A 13 -0.35 6.37 20.95
CA PRO A 13 0.46 5.83 22.03
C PRO A 13 0.48 6.78 23.25
N GLN A 14 0.31 6.22 24.45
CA GLN A 14 0.62 6.88 25.73
C GLN A 14 1.87 6.21 26.35
N PRO A 15 2.58 6.91 27.26
CA PRO A 15 4.03 7.10 27.19
C PRO A 15 4.77 6.21 28.17
N MET A 16 6.02 5.84 27.87
CA MET A 16 6.99 5.54 28.93
C MET A 16 8.43 5.89 28.56
N SER A 17 8.99 6.74 29.43
CA SER A 17 10.40 6.88 29.84
C SER A 17 11.46 7.22 28.79
N VAL A 18 11.79 8.52 28.79
CA VAL A 18 13.00 9.16 28.27
C VAL A 18 14.25 8.64 28.97
N PRO A 19 15.32 8.26 28.25
CA PRO A 19 16.68 8.49 28.69
C PRO A 19 17.20 9.81 28.09
N ASP A 20 17.55 10.71 28.99
CA ASP A 20 18.29 11.93 28.75
C ASP A 20 19.61 11.66 28.00
N ARG A 21 19.86 12.39 26.90
CA ARG A 21 21.18 12.60 26.31
C ARG A 21 21.17 13.71 25.26
N THR A 22 21.43 14.93 25.76
CA THR A 22 22.42 15.91 25.27
C THR A 22 22.58 16.12 23.76
N ASP A 23 22.21 17.33 23.35
CA ASP A 23 22.79 18.18 22.29
C ASP A 23 23.97 17.59 21.51
N SER A 24 23.85 17.53 20.17
CA SER A 24 24.85 18.00 19.21
C SER A 24 24.33 17.87 17.76
N ASP A 25 24.61 18.92 16.99
CA ASP A 25 24.74 18.98 15.53
C ASP A 25 23.50 19.27 14.66
N ASP A 26 23.25 20.58 14.55
CA ASP A 26 22.96 21.27 13.30
C ASP A 26 23.76 20.72 12.10
N SER A 27 23.14 20.81 10.91
CA SER A 27 23.69 20.61 9.56
C SER A 27 23.62 19.21 8.96
N ILE A 28 22.53 18.90 8.25
CA ILE A 28 22.62 18.34 6.88
C ILE A 28 21.58 19.00 5.95
N MET A 29 22.10 19.97 5.22
CA MET A 29 21.75 20.49 3.90
C MET A 29 20.67 19.76 3.08
N ALA A 30 19.74 20.59 2.60
CA ALA A 30 18.96 20.37 1.38
C ALA A 30 19.88 20.04 0.19
N GLY A 31 19.91 18.77 -0.20
CA GLY A 31 20.56 18.28 -1.42
C GLY A 31 19.51 17.93 -2.48
N LYS A 32 19.51 18.68 -3.58
CA LYS A 32 18.79 18.37 -4.83
C LYS A 32 19.37 17.10 -5.49
N HIS A 33 19.00 15.93 -4.99
CA HIS A 33 18.98 14.67 -5.74
C HIS A 33 17.96 13.78 -5.03
N GLY A 34 16.80 13.55 -5.66
CA GLY A 34 15.75 12.73 -5.07
C GLY A 34 16.24 11.29 -4.78
N PRO A 35 15.62 10.58 -3.83
CA PRO A 35 16.04 9.26 -3.35
C PRO A 35 15.90 8.12 -4.39
N ALA A 36 15.74 8.44 -5.67
CA ALA A 36 15.33 7.50 -6.69
C ALA A 36 16.40 6.46 -7.07
N ALA A 37 17.70 6.72 -6.87
CA ALA A 37 18.74 5.78 -7.29
C ALA A 37 18.88 4.58 -6.34
N THR A 38 18.72 4.79 -5.02
CA THR A 38 18.79 3.73 -4.00
C THR A 38 17.43 3.05 -3.77
N ALA A 39 16.35 3.59 -4.35
CA ALA A 39 14.99 3.11 -4.17
C ALA A 39 14.70 1.74 -4.82
N PHE A 40 15.65 1.19 -5.58
CA PHE A 40 15.49 -0.05 -6.34
C PHE A 40 16.33 -1.21 -5.79
N ASP A 41 17.24 -0.95 -4.84
CA ASP A 41 18.34 -1.86 -4.46
C ASP A 41 17.90 -3.11 -3.64
N GLU A 42 16.60 -3.35 -3.47
CA GLU A 42 16.07 -4.41 -2.61
C GLU A 42 14.83 -5.10 -3.20
N GLU A 43 14.62 -5.02 -4.52
CA GLU A 43 13.44 -5.62 -5.17
C GLU A 43 13.28 -7.12 -4.95
N GLU A 44 14.39 -7.83 -4.76
CA GLU A 44 14.39 -9.26 -4.43
C GLU A 44 13.64 -9.56 -3.11
N HIS A 45 13.53 -8.60 -2.19
CA HIS A 45 12.75 -8.76 -0.96
C HIS A 45 11.24 -8.75 -1.18
N LEU A 46 10.77 -8.31 -2.35
CA LEU A 46 9.38 -8.46 -2.77
C LEU A 46 9.11 -9.87 -3.30
N GLU A 47 10.15 -10.66 -3.60
CA GLU A 47 9.98 -12.00 -4.14
C GLU A 47 9.64 -13.01 -3.04
N VAL A 48 8.41 -13.47 -3.05
CA VAL A 48 7.99 -14.61 -2.23
C VAL A 48 7.99 -15.88 -3.08
N ASN A 49 8.71 -16.89 -2.60
CA ASN A 49 8.68 -18.22 -3.19
C ASN A 49 7.34 -18.89 -2.88
N HIS A 50 6.62 -19.25 -3.92
CA HIS A 50 5.38 -20.00 -3.86
C HIS A 50 5.56 -21.33 -4.57
N SER A 51 4.89 -22.37 -4.05
CA SER A 51 4.84 -23.65 -4.75
C SER A 51 3.97 -23.51 -6.01
N GLU A 52 4.11 -24.46 -6.95
CA GLU A 52 3.23 -24.48 -8.14
C GLU A 52 1.76 -24.67 -7.75
N GLN A 53 1.48 -25.35 -6.64
CA GLN A 53 0.12 -25.50 -6.12
C GLN A 53 -0.43 -24.16 -5.60
N ASP A 54 0.39 -23.37 -4.90
CA ASP A 54 -0.01 -22.05 -4.41
C ASP A 54 -0.27 -21.11 -5.58
N TRP A 55 0.58 -21.14 -6.62
CA TRP A 55 0.35 -20.36 -7.83
C TRP A 55 -0.92 -20.76 -8.57
N ALA A 56 -1.20 -22.06 -8.70
CA ALA A 56 -2.45 -22.51 -9.33
C ALA A 56 -3.68 -22.02 -8.55
N ALA A 57 -3.65 -22.11 -7.22
CA ALA A 57 -4.73 -21.62 -6.37
C ALA A 57 -4.89 -20.08 -6.43
N PHE A 58 -3.77 -19.36 -6.54
CA PHE A 58 -3.77 -17.92 -6.76
C PHE A 58 -4.43 -17.56 -8.10
N GLU A 59 -3.97 -18.16 -9.20
CA GLU A 59 -4.48 -17.89 -10.55
C GLU A 59 -5.98 -18.21 -10.67
N ASP A 60 -6.42 -19.30 -10.02
CA ASP A 60 -7.83 -19.66 -9.97
C ASP A 60 -8.71 -18.58 -9.34
N ARG A 61 -8.19 -17.82 -8.36
CA ARG A 61 -8.89 -16.68 -7.76
C ARG A 61 -8.73 -15.40 -8.58
N PHE A 62 -7.58 -15.20 -9.19
CA PHE A 62 -7.24 -13.98 -9.91
C PHE A 62 -7.92 -13.88 -11.28
N LYS A 63 -8.19 -15.01 -11.94
CA LYS A 63 -8.71 -15.07 -13.32
C LYS A 63 -10.05 -14.34 -13.51
N GLU A 64 -10.85 -14.21 -12.46
CA GLU A 64 -12.17 -13.56 -12.50
C GLU A 64 -12.12 -12.06 -12.14
N THR A 65 -10.99 -11.58 -11.65
CA THR A 65 -10.83 -10.19 -11.20
C THR A 65 -10.81 -9.24 -12.39
N ASN A 66 -11.66 -8.22 -12.38
CA ASN A 66 -11.65 -7.23 -13.46
C ASN A 66 -10.58 -6.15 -13.17
N ILE A 67 -9.47 -6.21 -13.90
CA ILE A 67 -8.31 -5.36 -13.71
C ILE A 67 -7.95 -4.66 -15.03
N MET A 68 -7.53 -3.41 -14.93
CA MET A 68 -6.79 -2.71 -15.97
C MET A 68 -5.39 -2.42 -15.43
N VAL A 69 -4.42 -2.16 -16.32
CA VAL A 69 -3.07 -1.77 -15.93
C VAL A 69 -2.85 -0.32 -16.36
N VAL A 70 -2.50 0.55 -15.41
CA VAL A 70 -2.08 1.92 -15.68
C VAL A 70 -0.58 1.97 -15.91
N PHE A 71 -0.20 2.63 -16.98
CA PHE A 71 1.15 3.10 -17.25
C PHE A 71 1.18 4.62 -17.10
N SER A 72 2.20 5.16 -16.43
CA SER A 72 2.34 6.60 -16.24
C SER A 72 3.80 7.02 -16.09
N ILE A 73 4.08 8.30 -16.34
CA ILE A 73 5.37 8.96 -16.10
C ILE A 73 5.16 10.15 -15.17
N ASP A 74 6.21 10.61 -14.49
CA ASP A 74 6.07 11.66 -13.47
C ASP A 74 5.71 13.02 -14.06
N GLU A 75 6.22 13.31 -15.26
CA GLU A 75 6.06 14.56 -15.99
C GLU A 75 5.32 14.35 -17.33
N PRO A 76 4.73 15.38 -17.94
CA PRO A 76 4.07 15.25 -19.25
C PRO A 76 4.99 14.70 -20.36
N THR A 77 6.28 14.98 -20.26
CA THR A 77 7.34 14.44 -21.11
C THR A 77 8.58 14.16 -20.28
N ILE A 78 9.38 13.17 -20.68
CA ILE A 78 10.63 12.81 -20.02
C ILE A 78 11.77 12.69 -21.02
N SER A 79 13.00 12.90 -20.56
CA SER A 79 14.20 12.76 -21.40
C SER A 79 14.50 11.28 -21.65
N VAL A 80 14.51 10.89 -22.91
CA VAL A 80 14.85 9.55 -23.40
C VAL A 80 16.24 9.60 -24.05
N PRO A 81 17.19 8.76 -23.60
CA PRO A 81 18.55 8.73 -24.13
C PRO A 81 18.57 8.61 -25.66
N ASP A 82 19.29 9.49 -26.36
CA ASP A 82 19.41 9.50 -27.83
C ASP A 82 18.11 9.75 -28.63
N GLN A 83 16.97 9.97 -27.97
CA GLN A 83 15.69 10.24 -28.65
C GLN A 83 15.01 11.56 -28.25
N GLY A 84 15.53 12.27 -27.25
CA GLY A 84 15.01 13.57 -26.82
C GLY A 84 13.86 13.45 -25.83
N TYR A 85 12.94 14.41 -25.80
CA TYR A 85 11.82 14.41 -24.86
C TYR A 85 10.61 13.69 -25.43
N TRP A 86 10.16 12.61 -24.78
CA TRP A 86 8.99 11.84 -25.18
C TRP A 86 7.89 11.93 -24.14
N GLY A 87 6.64 11.96 -24.61
CA GLY A 87 5.47 11.74 -23.79
C GLY A 87 5.16 10.26 -23.66
N LEU A 88 4.07 9.96 -22.96
CA LEU A 88 3.64 8.59 -22.72
C LEU A 88 3.15 7.89 -23.99
N GLN A 89 2.61 8.64 -24.95
CA GLN A 89 2.12 8.10 -26.22
C GLN A 89 3.27 7.57 -27.08
N GLU A 90 4.40 8.27 -27.13
CA GLU A 90 5.61 7.85 -27.84
C GLU A 90 6.21 6.58 -27.22
N LEU A 91 6.04 6.38 -25.92
CA LEU A 91 6.49 5.18 -25.19
C LEU A 91 5.57 3.96 -25.38
N ALA A 92 4.35 4.13 -25.92
CA ALA A 92 3.32 3.08 -25.95
C ALA A 92 3.79 1.78 -26.62
N THR A 93 4.47 1.87 -27.77
CA THR A 93 5.00 0.69 -28.47
C THR A 93 6.08 -0.02 -27.65
N GLY A 94 6.96 0.74 -27.00
CA GLY A 94 7.99 0.21 -26.13
C GLY A 94 7.41 -0.48 -24.89
N ILE A 95 6.35 0.10 -24.29
CA ILE A 95 5.60 -0.49 -23.18
C ILE A 95 5.05 -1.86 -23.59
N VAL A 96 4.29 -1.93 -24.70
CA VAL A 96 3.70 -3.21 -25.17
C VAL A 96 4.79 -4.25 -25.46
N THR A 97 5.91 -3.82 -26.04
CA THR A 97 7.05 -4.71 -26.34
C THR A 97 7.63 -5.32 -25.07
N VAL A 98 7.87 -4.52 -24.02
CA VAL A 98 8.41 -5.01 -22.75
C VAL A 98 7.37 -5.87 -22.02
N CYS A 99 6.09 -5.51 -22.02
CA CYS A 99 5.05 -6.38 -21.44
C CYS A 99 5.02 -7.75 -22.14
N SER A 100 5.07 -7.77 -23.47
CA SER A 100 5.05 -9.01 -24.25
C SER A 100 6.26 -9.89 -23.98
N SER A 101 7.45 -9.31 -23.79
CA SER A 101 8.65 -10.07 -23.42
C SER A 101 8.59 -10.68 -22.01
N LYS A 102 7.68 -10.18 -21.16
CA LYS A 102 7.37 -10.69 -19.82
C LYS A 102 6.13 -11.60 -19.81
N GLY A 103 5.59 -11.97 -20.98
CA GLY A 103 4.40 -12.82 -21.09
C GLY A 103 3.08 -12.09 -20.86
N VAL A 104 3.09 -10.76 -20.70
CA VAL A 104 1.89 -9.96 -20.50
C VAL A 104 1.40 -9.40 -21.83
N ALA A 105 0.18 -9.76 -22.20
CA ALA A 105 -0.48 -9.27 -23.41
C ALA A 105 -1.76 -8.51 -23.07
N PHE A 106 -2.06 -7.50 -23.87
CA PHE A 106 -3.30 -6.74 -23.78
C PHE A 106 -4.27 -7.14 -24.90
N ASP A 107 -5.54 -6.74 -24.75
CA ASP A 107 -6.56 -6.87 -25.79
C ASP A 107 -6.14 -6.21 -27.10
N SER A 108 -6.84 -6.54 -28.21
CA SER A 108 -6.50 -6.11 -29.57
C SER A 108 -6.43 -4.59 -29.76
N ASN A 109 -7.08 -3.82 -28.87
CA ASN A 109 -7.04 -2.36 -28.88
C ASN A 109 -5.76 -1.77 -28.25
N GLY A 110 -4.88 -2.63 -27.70
CA GLY A 110 -3.61 -2.23 -27.09
C GLY A 110 -3.79 -1.36 -25.86
N LEU A 111 -3.01 -0.28 -25.80
CA LEU A 111 -3.09 0.72 -24.74
C LEU A 111 -3.98 1.89 -25.16
N ILE A 112 -4.91 2.28 -24.30
CA ILE A 112 -5.82 3.41 -24.53
C ILE A 112 -5.49 4.56 -23.59
N PRO A 113 -5.72 5.84 -23.98
CA PRO A 113 -5.54 6.97 -23.07
C PRO A 113 -6.45 6.84 -21.83
N GLY A 114 -5.85 6.95 -20.64
CA GLY A 114 -6.58 6.95 -19.37
C GLY A 114 -7.24 8.28 -19.03
N ASP A 115 -6.69 9.37 -19.56
CA ASP A 115 -7.17 10.73 -19.36
C ASP A 115 -6.97 11.61 -20.62
N THR A 116 -7.60 12.78 -20.64
CA THR A 116 -7.52 13.72 -21.78
C THR A 116 -6.17 14.43 -21.90
N ARG A 117 -5.33 14.38 -20.86
CA ARG A 117 -3.99 14.97 -20.83
C ARG A 117 -2.92 13.95 -21.24
N MET A 118 -3.32 12.71 -21.56
CA MET A 118 -2.46 11.58 -21.85
C MET A 118 -1.39 11.33 -20.78
N THR A 119 -1.71 11.60 -19.51
CA THR A 119 -0.78 11.34 -18.40
C THR A 119 -0.81 9.89 -17.92
N ALA A 120 -1.75 9.10 -18.45
CA ALA A 120 -1.88 7.69 -18.22
C ALA A 120 -2.27 6.95 -19.52
N LEU A 121 -1.73 5.74 -19.69
CA LEU A 121 -2.18 4.75 -20.66
C LEU A 121 -2.74 3.56 -19.91
N LEU A 122 -3.84 3.01 -20.39
CA LEU A 122 -4.52 1.87 -19.78
C LEU A 122 -4.45 0.67 -20.71
N GLY A 123 -4.02 -0.47 -20.20
CA GLY A 123 -4.09 -1.75 -20.89
C GLY A 123 -5.08 -2.68 -20.20
N ARG A 124 -5.97 -3.31 -20.97
CA ARG A 124 -6.78 -4.43 -20.47
C ARG A 124 -6.00 -5.73 -20.68
N PRO A 125 -5.54 -6.43 -19.62
CA PRO A 125 -4.84 -7.69 -19.79
C PRO A 125 -5.75 -8.71 -20.44
N ARG A 126 -5.17 -9.51 -21.33
CA ARG A 126 -5.89 -10.59 -22.03
C ARG A 126 -6.15 -11.79 -21.12
N SER A 127 -5.26 -11.97 -20.14
CA SER A 127 -5.31 -13.00 -19.11
C SER A 127 -4.88 -12.40 -17.77
N ASN A 128 -5.52 -12.85 -16.70
CA ASN A 128 -5.11 -12.59 -15.33
C ASN A 128 -4.41 -13.82 -14.79
N ASP A 129 -3.09 -13.82 -14.85
CA ASP A 129 -2.25 -14.97 -14.52
C ASP A 129 -1.04 -14.55 -13.67
N ARG A 130 -0.22 -15.53 -13.31
CA ARG A 130 1.03 -15.36 -12.57
C ARG A 130 1.98 -14.39 -13.28
N ALA A 131 2.04 -14.41 -14.61
CA ALA A 131 2.94 -13.54 -15.36
C ALA A 131 2.54 -12.07 -15.21
N LEU A 132 1.24 -11.76 -15.33
CA LEU A 132 0.72 -10.43 -15.04
C LEU A 132 1.00 -10.01 -13.60
N TRP A 133 0.76 -10.90 -12.63
CA TRP A 133 0.94 -10.55 -11.22
C TRP A 133 2.40 -10.24 -10.87
N ILE A 134 3.34 -11.09 -11.31
CA ILE A 134 4.78 -10.88 -11.14
C ILE A 134 5.23 -9.58 -11.82
N PHE A 135 4.68 -9.28 -13.00
CA PHE A 135 4.98 -8.03 -13.70
C PHE A 135 4.52 -6.80 -12.90
N LEU A 136 3.34 -6.85 -12.28
CA LEU A 136 2.81 -5.74 -11.47
C LEU A 136 3.56 -5.54 -10.15
N ARG A 137 4.17 -6.59 -9.59
CA ARG A 137 4.85 -6.58 -8.28
C ARG A 137 5.87 -5.47 -8.11
N GLN A 138 6.65 -5.16 -9.15
CA GLN A 138 7.69 -4.14 -9.06
C GLN A 138 7.12 -2.71 -8.98
N GLY A 139 5.94 -2.48 -9.54
CA GLY A 139 5.30 -1.16 -9.61
C GLY A 139 5.88 -0.22 -10.69
N TYR A 140 6.84 -0.69 -11.49
CA TYR A 140 7.42 0.05 -12.60
C TYR A 140 8.08 -0.88 -13.63
N MET A 141 8.52 -0.30 -14.75
CA MET A 141 9.28 -0.98 -15.79
C MET A 141 10.27 0.00 -16.45
N LYS A 142 11.28 -0.53 -17.15
CA LYS A 142 12.18 0.28 -17.99
C LYS A 142 11.77 0.17 -19.46
N VAL A 143 11.61 1.31 -20.12
CA VAL A 143 11.31 1.42 -21.55
C VAL A 143 12.30 2.41 -22.15
N HIS A 144 13.12 2.02 -23.13
CA HIS A 144 14.17 2.90 -23.69
C HIS A 144 15.05 3.60 -22.62
N GLY A 145 15.35 2.90 -21.52
CA GLY A 145 16.18 3.43 -20.43
C GLY A 145 15.45 4.34 -19.43
N VAL A 146 14.18 4.68 -19.65
CA VAL A 146 13.39 5.52 -18.72
C VAL A 146 12.46 4.68 -17.85
N THR A 147 12.13 5.18 -16.67
CA THR A 147 11.16 4.55 -15.75
C THR A 147 9.74 4.88 -16.21
N VAL A 148 8.93 3.84 -16.42
CA VAL A 148 7.47 3.95 -16.58
C VAL A 148 6.84 3.28 -15.37
N TRP A 149 6.01 4.01 -14.64
CA TRP A 149 5.28 3.47 -13.49
C TRP A 149 4.16 2.55 -13.96
N VAL A 150 4.02 1.42 -13.27
CA VAL A 150 3.03 0.40 -13.57
C VAL A 150 2.20 0.18 -12.31
N SER A 151 0.89 0.26 -12.41
CA SER A 151 0.01 -0.05 -11.28
C SER A 151 -1.28 -0.67 -11.79
N PRO A 152 -1.94 -1.53 -11.01
CA PRO A 152 -3.30 -1.87 -11.32
C PRO A 152 -4.19 -0.61 -11.31
N ASP A 153 -5.06 -0.47 -12.32
CA ASP A 153 -6.24 0.39 -12.29
C ASP A 153 -7.43 -0.51 -12.02
N PHE A 154 -8.07 -0.32 -10.89
CA PHE A 154 -9.35 -0.96 -10.65
C PHE A 154 -10.41 -0.05 -11.25
N THR A 155 -11.11 -0.54 -12.28
CA THR A 155 -12.06 0.26 -13.05
C THR A 155 -13.21 0.75 -12.17
N GLY A 156 -13.06 1.95 -11.61
CA GLY A 156 -14.04 2.66 -10.79
C GLY A 156 -14.81 3.74 -11.55
N ARG A 157 -15.24 3.49 -12.79
CA ARG A 157 -15.95 4.53 -13.57
C ARG A 157 -17.43 4.65 -13.12
N LYS A 158 -17.69 5.73 -12.38
CA LYS A 158 -18.96 6.38 -11.93
C LYS A 158 -19.91 5.65 -10.95
N GLN A 159 -19.59 4.45 -10.48
CA GLN A 159 -20.20 3.83 -9.29
C GLN A 159 -19.09 3.07 -8.54
N SER A 160 -18.17 3.81 -7.90
CA SER A 160 -16.89 3.29 -7.43
C SER A 160 -17.02 2.08 -6.50
N ASN A 161 -16.29 1.01 -6.84
CA ASN A 161 -15.84 -0.05 -5.94
C ASN A 161 -14.31 -0.24 -6.14
N LEU A 162 -13.55 0.86 -6.08
CA LEU A 162 -12.09 0.76 -5.93
C LEU A 162 -11.72 -0.04 -4.66
N ASP A 163 -12.67 -0.16 -3.73
CA ASP A 163 -12.55 -0.67 -2.35
C ASP A 163 -12.58 -2.20 -2.21
N LEU A 164 -12.76 -2.98 -3.29
CA LEU A 164 -12.95 -4.43 -3.13
C LEU A 164 -11.66 -5.22 -3.01
N ILE A 165 -10.55 -4.75 -3.57
CA ILE A 165 -9.27 -5.48 -3.51
C ILE A 165 -8.07 -4.62 -3.12
N GLU A 166 -8.29 -3.34 -2.81
CA GLU A 166 -7.26 -2.47 -2.25
C GLU A 166 -7.50 -2.25 -0.75
N LEU A 167 -6.43 -2.31 0.04
CA LEU A 167 -6.44 -1.86 1.43
C LEU A 167 -5.34 -0.81 1.63
N GLU A 168 -5.64 0.22 2.42
CA GLU A 168 -4.63 1.17 2.85
C GLU A 168 -3.83 0.59 4.02
N TYR A 169 -2.50 0.60 3.86
CA TYR A 169 -1.56 0.30 4.93
C TYR A 169 -1.00 1.62 5.46
N SER A 170 -1.08 1.81 6.78
CA SER A 170 -0.47 2.95 7.47
C SER A 170 0.04 2.49 8.83
N ASN A 171 1.34 2.60 9.07
CA ASN A 171 1.95 2.20 10.34
C ASN A 171 3.14 3.12 10.67
N PRO A 172 3.25 3.64 11.90
CA PRO A 172 4.46 4.37 12.33
C PRO A 172 5.71 3.48 12.41
N ASN A 173 5.52 2.17 12.59
CA ASN A 173 6.62 1.22 12.72
C ASN A 173 6.97 0.58 11.38
N TYR A 174 8.28 0.44 11.16
CA TYR A 174 8.81 -0.30 10.02
C TYR A 174 8.42 -1.78 10.10
N VAL A 175 8.09 -2.35 8.94
CA VAL A 175 7.93 -3.79 8.74
C VAL A 175 8.75 -4.18 7.52
N SER A 176 9.54 -5.24 7.62
CA SER A 176 10.26 -5.75 6.45
C SER A 176 9.28 -6.32 5.43
N ALA A 177 9.64 -6.33 4.15
CA ALA A 177 8.78 -6.95 3.13
C ALA A 177 8.45 -8.42 3.45
N PRO A 178 9.43 -9.29 3.85
CA PRO A 178 9.13 -10.66 4.25
C PRO A 178 8.17 -10.75 5.44
N ASP A 179 8.31 -9.91 6.46
CA ASP A 179 7.43 -9.93 7.63
C ASP A 179 6.01 -9.48 7.27
N LEU A 180 5.89 -8.44 6.43
CA LEU A 180 4.61 -7.97 5.91
C LEU A 180 3.90 -9.09 5.15
N HIS A 181 4.61 -9.78 4.25
CA HIS A 181 4.07 -10.93 3.53
C HIS A 181 3.65 -12.06 4.48
N ALA A 182 4.44 -12.36 5.51
CA ALA A 182 4.12 -13.40 6.49
C ALA A 182 2.85 -13.08 7.28
N VAL A 183 2.70 -11.84 7.74
CA VAL A 183 1.51 -11.37 8.46
C VAL A 183 0.28 -11.43 7.57
N LEU A 184 0.37 -10.88 6.35
CA LEU A 184 -0.76 -10.87 5.41
C LEU A 184 -1.15 -12.30 5.01
N ARG A 185 -0.19 -13.21 4.85
CA ARG A 185 -0.47 -14.63 4.61
C ARG A 185 -1.18 -15.28 5.78
N GLY A 186 -0.78 -14.95 7.02
CA GLY A 186 -1.50 -15.36 8.23
C GLY A 186 -2.96 -14.87 8.27
N TRP A 187 -3.25 -13.75 7.61
CA TRP A 187 -4.58 -13.18 7.44
C TRP A 187 -5.32 -13.67 6.18
N GLY A 188 -4.77 -14.67 5.48
CA GLY A 188 -5.41 -15.30 4.32
C GLY A 188 -5.06 -14.69 2.96
N ALA A 189 -4.16 -13.71 2.90
CA ALA A 189 -3.59 -13.26 1.63
C ALA A 189 -2.73 -14.37 1.01
N MET A 190 -2.79 -14.51 -0.32
CA MET A 190 -1.85 -15.39 -1.01
C MET A 190 -0.58 -14.64 -1.38
N GLU A 191 -0.72 -13.57 -2.17
CA GLU A 191 0.37 -12.74 -2.64
C GLU A 191 -0.10 -11.30 -2.83
N PRO A 192 0.12 -10.41 -1.85
CA PRO A 192 -0.25 -9.00 -1.97
C PRO A 192 0.73 -8.23 -2.86
N LEU A 193 0.20 -7.28 -3.66
CA LEU A 193 1.03 -6.27 -4.32
C LEU A 193 1.13 -5.03 -3.43
N VAL A 194 2.30 -4.40 -3.40
CA VAL A 194 2.49 -3.09 -2.80
C VAL A 194 2.42 -2.02 -3.89
N VAL A 195 1.54 -1.05 -3.71
CA VAL A 195 1.28 0.02 -4.67
C VAL A 195 1.45 1.37 -3.98
N SER A 196 2.23 2.24 -4.60
CA SER A 196 2.41 3.62 -4.13
C SER A 196 1.09 4.38 -4.11
N HIS A 197 0.84 5.20 -3.08
CA HIS A 197 -0.31 6.11 -3.09
C HIS A 197 -0.29 7.00 -4.33
N GLY A 198 -1.36 6.99 -5.10
CA GLY A 198 -1.53 7.89 -6.24
C GLY A 198 -1.41 9.35 -5.80
N ARG A 199 -0.40 10.05 -6.31
CA ARG A 199 -0.16 11.51 -6.25
C ARG A 199 -0.87 12.20 -5.07
N SER A 200 -0.31 12.11 -3.87
CA SER A 200 -0.59 13.15 -2.87
C SER A 200 -0.08 14.48 -3.42
N ARG A 201 -0.85 15.57 -3.25
CA ARG A 201 -0.47 16.92 -3.68
C ARG A 201 0.87 17.42 -3.10
N LEU A 202 1.42 16.71 -2.10
CA LEU A 202 2.72 16.97 -1.48
C LEU A 202 3.81 15.95 -1.86
N ARG A 203 3.46 14.85 -2.55
CA ARG A 203 4.39 13.77 -2.94
C ARG A 203 4.88 13.99 -4.37
N TYR A 204 6.18 14.17 -4.54
CA TYR A 204 6.84 14.52 -5.82
C TYR A 204 6.89 13.40 -6.89
N GLY A 205 6.18 12.28 -6.72
CA GLY A 205 6.17 11.21 -7.73
C GLY A 205 5.58 9.90 -7.20
N LYS A 206 5.39 8.93 -8.09
CA LYS A 206 5.15 7.53 -7.70
C LYS A 206 6.48 6.90 -7.23
N TRP A 207 6.39 5.90 -6.37
CA TRP A 207 7.55 5.13 -5.90
C TRP A 207 7.45 3.67 -6.34
N PRO A 208 8.60 2.98 -6.51
CA PRO A 208 8.59 1.53 -6.67
C PRO A 208 8.05 0.86 -5.40
N ALA A 209 7.56 -0.37 -5.52
CA ALA A 209 6.94 -1.10 -4.42
C ALA A 209 7.86 -1.21 -3.19
N ILE A 210 9.15 -1.52 -3.41
CA ILE A 210 10.11 -1.68 -2.32
C ILE A 210 10.38 -0.37 -1.56
N ALA A 211 10.47 0.76 -2.26
CA ALA A 211 10.64 2.06 -1.61
C ALA A 211 9.42 2.46 -0.77
N CYS A 212 8.22 2.01 -1.14
CA CYS A 212 7.03 2.22 -0.33
C CYS A 212 7.13 1.53 1.04
N ILE A 213 7.76 0.36 1.10
CA ILE A 213 7.97 -0.41 2.33
C ILE A 213 9.14 0.16 3.14
N ALA A 214 10.23 0.55 2.46
CA ALA A 214 11.48 0.96 3.10
C ALA A 214 11.49 2.40 3.60
N THR A 215 10.60 3.27 3.10
CA THR A 215 10.66 4.71 3.39
C THR A 215 9.37 5.21 4.05
N ALA A 216 9.51 5.70 5.28
CA ALA A 216 8.44 6.43 5.96
C ALA A 216 8.25 7.82 5.33
N VAL A 217 7.00 8.26 5.26
CA VAL A 217 6.61 9.57 4.73
C VAL A 217 5.90 10.37 5.82
N ALA A 218 6.10 11.69 5.82
CA ALA A 218 5.36 12.56 6.71
C ALA A 218 3.88 12.58 6.31
N ASP A 219 3.01 12.31 7.27
CA ASP A 219 1.57 12.43 7.14
C ASP A 219 1.22 13.90 6.87
N PRO A 220 0.43 14.20 5.82
CA PRO A 220 0.13 15.57 5.43
C PRO A 220 -0.70 16.35 6.46
N SER A 221 -1.41 15.65 7.36
CA SER A 221 -2.31 16.25 8.33
C SER A 221 -1.61 16.68 9.62
N ASN A 222 -0.66 15.87 10.11
CA ASN A 222 -0.02 16.08 11.41
C ASN A 222 1.53 16.08 11.36
N GLY A 223 2.13 15.74 10.22
CA GLY A 223 3.59 15.69 10.03
C GLY A 223 4.29 14.45 10.60
N GLU A 224 3.55 13.50 11.17
CA GLU A 224 4.13 12.25 11.70
C GLU A 224 4.65 11.36 10.59
N PHE A 225 5.83 10.77 10.78
CA PHE A 225 6.38 9.83 9.81
C PHE A 225 5.69 8.48 9.92
N ARG A 226 5.15 7.98 8.80
CA ARG A 226 4.47 6.69 8.70
C ARG A 226 4.86 5.97 7.42
N PHE A 227 4.94 4.65 7.48
CA PHE A 227 4.97 3.80 6.31
C PHE A 227 3.55 3.72 5.76
N ALA A 228 3.33 4.30 4.59
CA ALA A 228 2.01 4.44 4.01
C ALA A 228 2.00 4.04 2.52
N PHE A 229 1.21 3.03 2.19
CA PHE A 229 1.04 2.51 0.83
C PHE A 229 -0.29 1.75 0.70
N ARG A 230 -0.62 1.32 -0.52
CA ARG A 230 -1.76 0.44 -0.79
C ARG A 230 -1.30 -0.99 -0.96
N LEU A 231 -2.10 -1.91 -0.43
CA LEU A 231 -2.02 -3.34 -0.68
C LEU A 231 -3.08 -3.71 -1.70
N CYS A 232 -2.73 -4.46 -2.73
CA CYS A 232 -3.70 -5.03 -3.67
C CYS A 232 -3.72 -6.55 -3.58
N PHE A 233 -4.91 -7.13 -3.59
CA PHE A 233 -5.13 -8.58 -3.50
C PHE A 233 -5.73 -9.14 -4.79
N GLU A 234 -5.60 -10.44 -4.96
CA GLU A 234 -5.97 -11.13 -6.19
C GLU A 234 -7.47 -11.14 -6.47
N CYS A 235 -8.31 -11.07 -5.43
CA CYS A 235 -9.76 -11.04 -5.56
C CYS A 235 -10.46 -10.44 -4.33
N PRO A 236 -11.73 -10.01 -4.46
CA PRO A 236 -12.48 -9.36 -3.37
C PRO A 236 -12.60 -10.18 -2.09
N SER A 237 -12.77 -11.49 -2.21
CA SER A 237 -12.89 -12.37 -1.03
C SER A 237 -11.60 -12.41 -0.20
N THR A 238 -10.44 -12.35 -0.86
CA THR A 238 -9.17 -12.33 -0.14
C THR A 238 -9.00 -11.02 0.61
N ALA A 239 -9.24 -9.88 -0.06
CA ALA A 239 -9.16 -8.58 0.60
C ALA A 239 -10.12 -8.46 1.79
N ALA A 240 -11.36 -8.96 1.66
CA ALA A 240 -12.33 -9.00 2.74
C ALA A 240 -11.85 -9.86 3.92
N THR A 241 -11.23 -11.01 3.65
CA THR A 241 -10.66 -11.88 4.69
C THR A 241 -9.53 -11.18 5.44
N VAL A 242 -8.60 -10.57 4.70
CA VAL A 242 -7.47 -9.82 5.26
C VAL A 242 -7.96 -8.67 6.13
N TYR A 243 -8.95 -7.91 5.64
CA TYR A 243 -9.56 -6.82 6.39
C TYR A 243 -10.20 -7.30 7.70
N GLN A 244 -10.98 -8.38 7.65
CA GLN A 244 -11.62 -8.96 8.85
C GLN A 244 -10.60 -9.46 9.87
N SER A 245 -9.56 -10.18 9.42
CA SER A 245 -8.50 -10.67 10.30
C SER A 245 -7.69 -9.53 10.93
N GLY A 246 -7.38 -8.49 10.17
CA GLY A 246 -6.71 -7.30 10.69
C GLY A 246 -7.55 -6.58 11.75
N TYR A 247 -8.87 -6.45 11.52
CA TYR A 247 -9.79 -5.87 12.50
C TYR A 247 -9.88 -6.71 13.78
N GLN A 248 -9.99 -8.04 13.67
CA GLN A 248 -9.99 -8.94 14.82
C GLN A 248 -8.67 -8.94 15.58
N TYR A 249 -7.53 -8.82 14.89
CA TYR A 249 -6.22 -8.71 15.53
C TYR A 249 -6.13 -7.43 16.37
N GLN A 250 -6.63 -6.31 15.84
CA GLN A 250 -6.75 -5.08 16.62
C GLN A 250 -7.68 -5.28 17.82
N ASP A 251 -8.92 -5.74 17.61
CA ASP A 251 -9.92 -5.93 18.67
C ASP A 251 -9.45 -6.93 19.76
N GLY A 252 -8.69 -7.97 19.38
CA GLY A 252 -8.06 -8.92 20.32
C GLY A 252 -6.96 -8.28 21.15
N CYS A 253 -6.08 -7.46 20.55
CA CYS A 253 -5.10 -6.65 21.30
C CYS A 253 -5.75 -5.62 22.23
N TRP A 254 -6.98 -5.16 21.93
CA TRP A 254 -7.75 -4.30 22.84
C TRP A 254 -8.46 -5.11 23.95
N LYS A 255 -8.89 -6.35 23.68
CA LYS A 255 -9.51 -7.24 24.68
C LYS A 255 -8.51 -7.87 25.65
N ASP A 256 -7.29 -8.16 25.22
CA ASP A 256 -6.21 -8.59 26.13
C ASP A 256 -5.64 -7.42 26.96
N ASN A 257 -6.06 -6.19 26.67
CA ASN A 257 -5.88 -5.00 27.49
C ASN A 257 -7.18 -4.59 28.21
N GLU A 258 -8.14 -5.52 28.42
CA GLU A 258 -9.15 -5.31 29.45
C GLU A 258 -8.43 -5.17 30.80
N ILE A 259 -8.31 -3.91 31.17
CA ILE A 259 -8.00 -3.36 32.47
C ILE A 259 -8.42 -4.38 33.54
N ASP A 260 -7.41 -4.85 34.26
CA ASP A 260 -7.53 -5.48 35.56
C ASP A 260 -8.72 -4.88 36.32
N THR A 261 -9.84 -5.61 36.39
CA THR A 261 -11.05 -5.22 37.15
C THR A 261 -10.81 -5.24 38.66
N SER A 262 -9.55 -5.15 39.11
CA SER A 262 -9.17 -4.81 40.47
C SER A 262 -9.66 -3.41 40.89
N ALA A 263 -10.03 -2.54 39.94
CA ALA A 263 -10.73 -1.28 40.22
C ALA A 263 -12.21 -1.47 40.63
N GLU A 264 -12.92 -2.46 40.07
CA GLU A 264 -14.31 -2.77 40.46
C GLU A 264 -14.38 -3.52 41.81
N ARG A 265 -13.39 -4.34 42.13
CA ARG A 265 -13.27 -4.98 43.46
C ARG A 265 -12.86 -4.04 44.60
N ARG A 266 -12.58 -2.76 44.31
CA ARG A 266 -12.29 -1.72 45.31
C ARG A 266 -13.49 -0.82 45.63
N MET A 267 -14.53 -0.78 44.80
CA MET A 267 -15.77 -0.06 45.14
C MET A 267 -16.74 -0.90 45.99
N GLU A 268 -16.73 -2.23 45.88
CA GLU A 268 -17.58 -3.08 46.73
C GLU A 268 -17.05 -3.27 48.17
N ARG A 269 -15.80 -2.90 48.45
CA ARG A 269 -15.22 -2.90 49.81
C ARG A 269 -15.23 -1.53 50.50
N GLY A 270 -15.72 -0.49 49.83
CA GLY A 270 -15.78 0.88 50.37
C GLY A 270 -17.19 1.34 50.81
N GLN A 271 -18.23 0.52 50.63
CA GLN A 271 -19.61 0.87 50.98
C GLN A 271 -20.20 0.14 52.20
N THR A 272 -19.41 -0.62 52.97
CA THR A 272 -19.88 -1.26 54.22
C THR A 272 -19.44 -0.56 55.51
N GLU A 273 -18.70 0.55 55.47
CA GLU A 273 -18.29 1.26 56.68
C GLU A 273 -18.52 2.76 56.54
N ASN A 274 -19.77 3.20 56.71
CA ASN A 274 -20.16 4.45 57.39
C ASN A 274 -21.68 4.61 57.36
N GLY A 275 -22.36 3.73 58.09
CA GLY A 275 -23.79 3.81 58.37
C GLY A 275 -24.05 3.77 59.87
N THR A 276 -23.60 4.78 60.61
CA THR A 276 -24.03 4.97 62.01
C THR A 276 -24.66 6.35 62.16
N THR A 277 -25.98 6.41 62.02
CA THR A 277 -26.79 7.44 62.68
C THR A 277 -27.83 6.71 63.50
N LEU A 278 -27.72 6.77 64.83
CA LEU A 278 -28.87 6.54 65.70
C LEU A 278 -28.80 7.50 66.88
N ARG A 279 -29.78 8.41 66.87
CA ARG A 279 -30.24 9.21 67.99
C ARG A 279 -30.55 8.30 69.19
N ARG A 280 -30.00 8.61 70.36
CA ARG A 280 -30.74 8.98 71.58
C ARG A 280 -29.78 9.49 72.63
#